data_AF-A0A1C6AJ15-F1
#
_entry.id   AF-A0A1C6AJ15-F1
#
_cell.length_a   1.000
_cell.length_b   1.000
_cell.length_c   1.000
_cell.angle_alpha   90.00
_cell.angle_beta   90.00
_cell.angle_gamma   90.00
#
_symmetry.space_group_name_H-M   'P 1'
#
loop_
_entity.id
_entity.type
_entity.pdbx_description
1 polymer ?
#
loop_
_entity_poly.entity_id
_entity_poly.type
_entity_poly.pdbx_seq_one_letter_code
_entity_poly.pdbx_strand_id
1 'polypeptide(L)'
;MKVTINANGTTIQAEISEEQLKELGLIEEQPTGYERVKKGDVYYFNITRSETVAEVECNRRIDEGRYDTGNYYSDKTIAENNARADRLLRQLKQWQAQNDKAISISDWKNEGIIKYFIAYNYRSSLFEIGRCSRRREPNIIYFTTKDKVSKAVKNFRDELEWYFTEYQQRLDEE
;
A
#
# COMPACT_ATOMS: atom_id res chain seq x y z
N MET A 1 17.71 -21.28 -4.85
CA MET A 1 17.46 -21.93 -6.16
C MET A 1 18.63 -22.84 -6.53
N LYS A 2 18.39 -23.92 -7.29
CA LYS A 2 19.47 -24.78 -7.81
C LYS A 2 19.99 -24.23 -9.13
N VAL A 3 21.30 -24.01 -9.23
CA VAL A 3 21.95 -23.52 -10.44
C VAL A 3 23.09 -24.44 -10.86
N THR A 4 23.39 -24.40 -12.16
CA THR A 4 24.50 -25.14 -12.76
C THR A 4 25.60 -24.15 -13.13
N ILE A 5 26.77 -24.29 -12.51
CA ILE A 5 27.95 -23.46 -12.78
C ILE A 5 28.90 -24.25 -13.67
N ASN A 6 29.24 -23.69 -14.83
CA ASN A 6 30.25 -24.24 -15.73
C ASN A 6 31.54 -23.42 -15.62
N ALA A 7 32.58 -24.00 -15.05
CA ALA A 7 33.88 -23.35 -14.90
C ALA A 7 35.00 -24.32 -15.32
N ASN A 8 35.86 -23.88 -16.24
CA ASN A 8 37.02 -24.65 -16.73
C ASN A 8 36.66 -26.07 -17.23
N GLY A 9 35.53 -26.23 -17.90
CA GLY A 9 35.06 -27.53 -18.40
C GLY A 9 34.48 -28.46 -17.33
N THR A 10 34.37 -28.02 -16.08
CA THR A 10 33.69 -28.74 -15.00
C THR A 10 32.31 -28.14 -14.75
N THR A 11 31.32 -29.02 -14.55
CA THR A 11 29.95 -28.62 -14.19
C THR A 11 29.70 -28.91 -12.72
N ILE A 12 29.28 -27.90 -11.95
CA ILE A 12 28.98 -28.00 -10.52
C ILE A 12 27.53 -27.60 -10.28
N GLN A 13 26.81 -28.40 -9.50
CA GLN A 13 25.50 -28.04 -8.97
C GLN A 13 25.70 -27.24 -7.68
N ALA A 14 25.12 -26.06 -7.60
CA ALA A 14 25.18 -25.21 -6.43
C ALA A 14 23.78 -24.72 -6.05
N GLU A 15 23.60 -24.41 -4.77
CA GLU A 15 22.46 -23.62 -4.32
C GLU A 15 22.90 -22.17 -4.17
N ILE A 16 22.07 -21.27 -4.70
CA ILE A 16 22.28 -19.83 -4.68
C ILE A 16 20.99 -19.16 -4.23
N SER A 17 21.08 -18.08 -3.44
CA SER A 17 19.91 -17.31 -3.05
C SER A 17 19.38 -16.46 -4.20
N GLU A 18 18.14 -15.98 -4.10
CA GLU A 18 17.59 -15.06 -5.08
C GLU A 18 18.35 -13.72 -5.07
N GLU A 19 18.76 -13.22 -3.90
CA GLU A 19 19.57 -12.01 -3.78
C GLU A 19 20.91 -12.15 -4.50
N GLN A 20 21.59 -13.30 -4.37
CA GLN A 20 22.84 -13.56 -5.06
C GLN A 20 22.65 -13.64 -6.59
N LEU A 21 21.52 -14.18 -7.07
CA LEU A 21 21.18 -14.15 -8.49
C LEU A 21 20.94 -12.72 -9.00
N LYS A 22 20.30 -11.86 -8.19
CA LYS A 22 20.11 -10.43 -8.49
C LYS A 22 21.44 -9.68 -8.55
N GLU A 23 22.33 -9.88 -7.58
CA GLU A 23 23.68 -9.28 -7.58
C GLU A 23 24.50 -9.65 -8.83
N LEU A 24 24.31 -10.86 -9.33
CA LEU A 24 24.95 -11.36 -10.55
C LEU A 24 24.22 -10.94 -11.84
N GLY A 25 23.08 -10.24 -11.74
CA GLY A 25 22.24 -9.85 -12.89
C GLY A 25 21.65 -11.04 -13.65
N LEU A 26 21.48 -12.18 -12.98
CA LEU A 26 21.01 -13.43 -13.57
C LEU A 26 19.49 -13.57 -13.56
N ILE A 27 18.80 -12.74 -12.78
CA ILE A 27 17.35 -12.58 -12.77
C ILE A 27 17.00 -11.10 -12.71
N GLU A 28 15.91 -10.71 -13.38
CA GLU A 28 15.41 -9.34 -13.35
C GLU A 28 14.78 -9.02 -12.00
N GLU A 29 14.83 -7.75 -11.58
CA GLU A 29 14.04 -7.30 -10.44
C GLU A 29 12.56 -7.50 -10.74
N GLN A 30 11.83 -8.06 -9.77
CA GLN A 30 10.38 -8.16 -9.87
C GLN A 30 9.81 -6.74 -9.98
N PRO A 31 8.92 -6.48 -10.95
CA PRO A 31 8.27 -5.17 -11.04
C PRO A 31 7.46 -4.93 -9.76
N THR A 32 7.32 -3.68 -9.39
CA THR A 32 6.50 -3.24 -8.25
C THR A 32 5.06 -2.95 -8.68
N GLY A 33 4.83 -2.72 -9.97
CA GLY A 33 3.55 -2.25 -10.52
C GLY A 33 3.49 -0.73 -10.69
N TYR A 34 4.58 -0.01 -10.44
CA TYR A 34 4.70 1.45 -10.57
C TYR A 34 5.71 1.89 -11.64
N GLU A 35 6.40 0.95 -12.28
CA GLU A 35 7.40 1.24 -13.30
C GLU A 35 6.77 1.98 -14.48
N ARG A 36 7.52 2.91 -15.07
CA ARG A 36 7.09 3.51 -16.34
C ARG A 36 7.19 2.48 -17.46
N VAL A 37 6.11 2.24 -18.19
CA VAL A 37 6.10 1.31 -19.32
C VAL A 37 6.75 1.94 -20.56
N LYS A 38 7.07 1.13 -21.58
CA LYS A 38 7.68 1.66 -22.80
C LYS A 38 6.63 2.38 -23.64
N LYS A 39 7.06 3.33 -24.47
CA LYS A 39 6.18 4.01 -25.42
C LYS A 39 5.47 2.99 -26.32
N GLY A 40 4.14 3.03 -26.36
CA GLY A 40 3.29 2.09 -27.07
C GLY A 40 2.67 1.00 -26.17
N ASP A 41 3.16 0.84 -24.95
CA ASP A 41 2.57 -0.08 -23.96
C ASP A 41 1.45 0.60 -23.16
N VAL A 42 0.63 -0.21 -22.49
CA VAL A 42 -0.50 0.26 -21.68
C VAL A 42 -0.08 0.44 -20.22
N TYR A 43 -0.49 1.56 -19.63
CA TYR A 43 -0.47 1.80 -18.20
C TYR A 43 -1.89 2.08 -17.69
N TYR A 44 -2.04 2.07 -16.37
CA TYR A 44 -3.31 2.28 -15.69
C TYR A 44 -3.24 3.49 -14.77
N PHE A 45 -4.37 4.16 -14.58
CA PHE A 45 -4.50 5.27 -13.63
C PHE A 45 -5.91 5.32 -13.05
N ASN A 46 -6.03 5.93 -11.88
CA ASN A 46 -7.29 6.02 -11.15
C ASN A 46 -7.96 7.39 -11.37
N ILE A 47 -9.26 7.39 -11.61
CA ILE A 47 -10.08 8.60 -11.63
C ILE A 47 -10.95 8.72 -10.37
N THR A 48 -11.60 9.87 -10.19
CA THR A 48 -12.29 10.29 -8.96
C THR A 48 -13.36 9.34 -8.40
N ARG A 49 -13.82 8.35 -9.17
CA ARG A 49 -14.80 7.34 -8.74
C ARG A 49 -14.19 5.98 -8.38
N SER A 50 -12.87 5.91 -8.19
CA SER A 50 -12.11 4.65 -8.06
C SER A 50 -12.28 3.72 -9.28
N GLU A 51 -12.55 4.31 -10.44
CA GLU A 51 -12.50 3.59 -11.71
C GLU A 51 -11.05 3.61 -12.21
N THR A 52 -10.54 2.44 -12.56
CA THR A 52 -9.22 2.26 -13.16
C THR A 52 -9.35 2.37 -14.67
N VAL A 53 -8.59 3.27 -15.28
CA VAL A 53 -8.59 3.53 -16.72
C VAL A 53 -7.25 3.08 -17.30
N ALA A 54 -7.30 2.44 -18.47
CA ALA A 54 -6.12 2.07 -19.25
C ALA A 54 -5.81 3.16 -20.29
N GLU A 55 -4.53 3.48 -20.47
CA GLU A 55 -4.06 4.39 -21.52
C GLU A 55 -2.72 3.93 -22.08
N VAL A 56 -2.41 4.33 -23.32
CA VAL A 56 -1.16 3.97 -24.00
C VAL A 56 -0.11 5.05 -23.72
N GLU A 57 1.06 4.66 -23.21
CA GLU A 57 2.20 5.55 -23.01
C GLU A 57 2.63 6.16 -24.36
N CYS A 58 2.50 7.47 -24.48
CA CYS A 58 2.80 8.20 -25.70
C CYS A 58 3.96 9.20 -25.50
N ASN A 59 4.61 9.22 -24.34
CA ASN A 59 5.56 10.23 -23.87
C ASN A 59 4.97 11.64 -23.97
N ARG A 60 3.69 11.80 -23.65
CA ARG A 60 3.03 13.10 -23.60
C ARG A 60 3.16 13.68 -22.20
N ARG A 61 2.99 15.00 -22.12
CA ARG A 61 2.94 15.72 -20.84
C ARG A 61 1.89 15.17 -19.86
N ILE A 62 0.80 14.59 -20.37
CA ILE A 62 -0.21 13.95 -19.52
C ILE A 62 0.29 12.64 -18.88
N ASP A 63 1.09 11.87 -19.61
CA ASP A 63 1.71 10.63 -19.13
C ASP A 63 2.72 10.97 -18.03
N GLU A 64 3.57 11.99 -18.26
CA GLU A 64 4.49 12.54 -17.27
C GLU A 64 3.75 13.05 -16.03
N GLY A 65 2.70 13.84 -16.19
CA GLY A 65 1.93 14.38 -15.07
C GLY A 65 1.29 13.29 -14.21
N ARG A 66 0.87 12.17 -14.80
CA ARG A 66 0.34 11.02 -14.05
C ARG A 66 1.45 10.28 -13.30
N TYR A 67 2.59 10.08 -13.95
CA TYR A 67 3.75 9.46 -13.32
C TYR A 67 4.24 10.29 -12.12
N ASP A 68 4.43 11.60 -12.32
CA ASP A 68 4.93 12.53 -11.29
C ASP A 68 3.97 12.69 -10.10
N THR A 69 2.67 12.45 -10.30
CA THR A 69 1.67 12.48 -9.23
C THR A 69 1.46 11.14 -8.54
N GLY A 70 2.16 10.09 -8.97
CA GLY A 70 1.99 8.73 -8.45
C GLY A 70 0.66 8.08 -8.85
N ASN A 71 -0.03 8.60 -9.87
CA ASN A 71 -1.27 8.04 -10.43
C ASN A 71 -0.98 7.35 -11.77
N TYR A 72 0.09 6.56 -11.81
CA TYR A 72 0.54 5.78 -12.95
C TYR A 72 0.95 4.40 -12.44
N TYR A 73 0.34 3.37 -12.99
CA TYR A 73 0.59 1.99 -12.60
C TYR A 73 0.88 1.16 -13.85
N SER A 74 1.97 0.40 -13.85
CA SER A 74 2.27 -0.58 -14.90
C SER A 74 1.35 -1.80 -14.81
N ASP A 75 0.68 -2.00 -13.67
CA ASP A 75 -0.21 -3.12 -13.42
C ASP A 75 -1.63 -2.69 -13.03
N LYS A 76 -2.61 -3.39 -13.58
CA LYS A 76 -4.04 -3.10 -13.36
C LYS A 76 -4.48 -3.43 -11.94
N THR A 77 -4.04 -4.56 -11.41
CA THR A 77 -4.41 -5.05 -10.08
C THR A 77 -3.89 -4.10 -9.02
N ILE A 78 -2.65 -3.64 -9.17
CA ILE A 78 -2.06 -2.62 -8.28
C ILE A 78 -2.86 -1.31 -8.34
N ALA A 79 -3.26 -0.86 -9.52
CA ALA A 79 -4.09 0.34 -9.67
C ALA A 79 -5.45 0.18 -8.94
N GLU A 80 -6.15 -0.94 -9.15
CA GLU A 80 -7.45 -1.25 -8.54
C GLU A 80 -7.36 -1.38 -7.00
N ASN A 81 -6.32 -2.08 -6.51
CA ASN A 81 -6.05 -2.23 -5.09
C ASN A 81 -5.82 -0.87 -4.41
N ASN A 82 -4.94 -0.04 -4.98
CA ASN A 82 -4.69 1.30 -4.45
C ASN A 82 -5.96 2.17 -4.50
N ALA A 83 -6.76 2.08 -5.57
CA ALA A 83 -8.03 2.81 -5.68
C ALA A 83 -9.04 2.42 -4.58
N ARG A 84 -9.06 1.15 -4.19
CA ARG A 84 -9.90 0.61 -3.11
C ARG A 84 -9.37 1.03 -1.73
N ALA A 85 -8.07 0.91 -1.49
CA ALA A 85 -7.42 1.37 -0.27
C ALA A 85 -7.64 2.87 -0.01
N ASP A 86 -7.44 3.70 -1.05
CA ASP A 86 -7.69 5.14 -0.98
C ASP A 86 -9.16 5.47 -0.70
N ARG A 87 -10.09 4.70 -1.28
CA ARG A 87 -11.52 4.85 -1.02
C ARG A 87 -11.84 4.56 0.44
N LEU A 88 -11.32 3.47 0.99
CA LEU A 88 -11.48 3.14 2.41
C LEU A 88 -10.93 4.26 3.31
N LEU A 89 -9.74 4.79 3.01
CA LEU A 89 -9.15 5.89 3.77
C LEU A 89 -10.03 7.15 3.74
N ARG A 90 -10.60 7.51 2.57
CA ARG A 90 -11.54 8.64 2.44
C ARG A 90 -12.82 8.39 3.24
N GLN A 91 -13.37 7.18 3.18
CA GLN A 91 -14.58 6.82 3.92
C GLN A 91 -14.35 6.86 5.44
N LEU A 92 -13.21 6.38 5.92
CA LEU A 92 -12.84 6.47 7.34
C LEU A 92 -12.67 7.92 7.81
N LYS A 93 -12.04 8.78 6.99
CA LYS A 93 -11.94 10.24 7.27
C LYS A 93 -13.33 10.88 7.37
N GLN A 94 -14.20 10.61 6.41
CA GLN A 94 -15.58 11.13 6.40
C GLN A 94 -16.36 10.65 7.63
N TRP A 95 -16.27 9.35 7.93
CA TRP A 95 -16.94 8.76 9.08
C TRP A 95 -16.46 9.39 10.38
N GLN A 96 -15.15 9.55 10.55
CA GLN A 96 -14.55 10.20 11.73
C GLN A 96 -15.06 11.63 11.90
N ALA A 97 -15.12 12.42 10.82
CA ALA A 97 -15.62 13.79 10.86
C ALA A 97 -17.10 13.89 11.26
N GLN A 98 -17.91 12.89 10.90
CA GLN A 98 -19.34 12.85 11.23
C GLN A 98 -19.63 12.28 12.63
N ASN A 99 -18.71 11.48 13.17
CA ASN A 99 -18.96 10.68 14.37
C ASN A 99 -18.03 11.02 15.54
N ASP A 100 -16.97 11.78 15.36
CA ASP A 100 -16.01 12.11 16.42
C ASP A 100 -15.68 13.60 16.44
N LYS A 101 -15.09 14.07 17.55
CA LYS A 101 -14.59 15.44 17.65
C LYS A 101 -13.21 15.55 17.01
N ALA A 102 -12.89 16.73 16.47
CA ALA A 102 -11.56 17.03 15.97
C ALA A 102 -10.50 16.89 17.08
N ILE A 103 -9.34 16.33 16.73
CA ILE A 103 -8.15 16.29 17.59
C ILE A 103 -7.30 17.50 17.23
N SER A 104 -7.26 18.48 18.11
CA SER A 104 -6.56 19.75 17.89
C SER A 104 -5.05 19.61 17.99
N ILE A 105 -4.30 20.60 17.49
CA ILE A 105 -2.83 20.66 17.67
C ILE A 105 -2.46 20.70 19.17
N SER A 106 -3.26 21.36 20.01
CA SER A 106 -3.07 21.35 21.47
C SER A 106 -3.27 19.95 22.06
N ASP A 107 -4.25 19.18 21.56
CA ASP A 107 -4.41 17.80 22.00
C ASP A 107 -3.18 16.97 21.61
N TRP A 108 -2.62 17.17 20.42
CA TRP A 108 -1.40 16.48 19.99
C TRP A 108 -0.17 16.83 20.83
N LYS A 109 -0.08 18.08 21.32
CA LYS A 109 0.99 18.52 22.23
C LYS A 109 0.78 18.05 23.68
N ASN A 110 -0.43 17.64 24.04
CA ASN A 110 -0.76 17.18 25.38
C ASN A 110 -0.61 15.65 25.46
N GLU A 111 0.51 15.21 26.06
CA GLU A 111 0.82 13.79 26.22
C GLU A 111 -0.13 13.03 27.16
N GLY A 112 -0.92 13.75 27.98
CA GLY A 112 -1.95 13.17 28.83
C GLY A 112 -3.20 12.72 28.07
N ILE A 113 -3.34 13.10 26.79
CA ILE A 113 -4.49 12.73 25.97
C ILE A 113 -4.09 11.58 25.05
N ILE A 114 -4.73 10.42 25.23
CA ILE A 114 -4.57 9.26 24.35
C ILE A 114 -5.45 9.40 23.11
N LYS A 115 -4.87 9.17 21.94
CA LYS A 115 -5.57 9.01 20.67
C LYS A 115 -5.56 7.55 20.27
N TYR A 116 -6.65 7.09 19.68
CA TYR A 116 -6.86 5.69 19.33
C TYR A 116 -6.89 5.54 17.82
N PHE A 117 -6.41 4.41 17.30
CA PHE A 117 -6.41 4.14 15.85
C PHE A 117 -6.61 2.65 15.58
N ILE A 118 -7.00 2.33 14.35
CA ILE A 118 -7.20 0.95 13.91
C ILE A 118 -5.82 0.34 13.68
N ALA A 119 -5.58 -0.83 14.28
CA ALA A 119 -4.41 -1.65 14.02
C ALA A 119 -4.86 -3.08 13.69
N TYR A 120 -4.00 -3.83 13.02
CA TYR A 120 -4.19 -5.25 12.76
C TYR A 120 -2.95 -6.00 13.21
N ASN A 121 -3.16 -7.05 14.01
CA ASN A 121 -2.07 -7.88 14.51
C ASN A 121 -2.00 -9.14 13.65
N TYR A 122 -0.99 -9.21 12.78
CA TYR A 122 -0.75 -10.34 11.89
C TYR A 122 -0.39 -11.63 12.61
N ARG A 123 0.13 -11.57 13.86
CA ARG A 123 0.41 -12.79 14.64
C ARG A 123 -0.86 -13.44 15.15
N SER A 124 -1.85 -12.65 15.56
CA SER A 124 -3.13 -13.14 16.08
C SER A 124 -4.26 -13.13 15.05
N SER A 125 -4.04 -12.53 13.88
CA SER A 125 -5.05 -12.30 12.83
C SER A 125 -6.30 -11.59 13.36
N LEU A 126 -6.11 -10.57 14.19
CA LEU A 126 -7.19 -9.83 14.85
C LEU A 126 -6.98 -8.32 14.77
N PHE A 127 -8.09 -7.60 14.69
CA PHE A 127 -8.11 -6.15 14.89
C PHE A 127 -7.74 -5.78 16.32
N GLU A 128 -6.85 -4.80 16.43
CA GLU A 128 -6.45 -4.20 17.69
C GLU A 128 -6.71 -2.69 17.66
N ILE A 129 -6.77 -2.12 18.86
CA ILE A 129 -6.89 -0.67 19.03
C ILE A 129 -5.53 -0.13 19.43
N GLY A 130 -4.85 0.47 18.45
CA GLY A 130 -3.64 1.23 18.66
C GLY A 130 -3.89 2.45 19.55
N ARG A 131 -2.83 2.88 20.25
CA ARG A 131 -2.86 4.04 21.16
C ARG A 131 -1.61 4.88 20.97
N CYS A 132 -1.78 6.19 20.88
CA CYS A 132 -0.68 7.13 20.79
C CYS A 132 -0.97 8.41 21.56
N SER A 133 0.02 8.91 22.31
CA SER A 133 -0.06 10.20 23.00
C SER A 133 0.83 11.28 22.37
N ARG A 134 1.81 10.91 21.53
CA ARG A 134 2.93 11.80 21.16
C ARG A 134 3.19 11.95 19.66
N ARG A 135 2.63 11.07 18.83
CA ARG A 135 2.96 10.97 17.40
C ARG A 135 1.70 10.95 16.55
N ARG A 136 1.78 11.62 15.41
CA ARG A 136 0.79 11.56 14.34
C ARG A 136 1.50 11.03 13.10
N GLU A 137 1.09 9.87 12.64
CA GLU A 137 1.62 9.17 11.48
C GLU A 137 0.79 9.50 10.22
N PRO A 138 1.43 9.59 9.04
CA PRO A 138 0.69 9.72 7.78
C PRO A 138 -0.21 8.51 7.54
N ASN A 139 -1.33 8.74 6.86
CA ASN A 139 -2.34 7.72 6.50
C ASN A 139 -3.04 7.00 7.67
N ILE A 140 -2.78 7.38 8.92
CA ILE A 140 -3.50 6.87 10.09
C ILE A 140 -4.66 7.80 10.46
N ILE A 141 -5.84 7.21 10.71
CA ILE A 141 -7.01 7.91 11.21
C ILE A 141 -7.10 7.73 12.73
N TYR A 142 -7.09 8.85 13.45
CA TYR A 142 -7.14 8.88 14.90
C TYR A 142 -8.52 9.27 15.43
N PHE A 143 -8.89 8.62 16.52
CA PHE A 143 -10.14 8.76 17.24
C PHE A 143 -9.88 9.22 18.68
N THR A 144 -10.82 9.95 19.25
CA THR A 144 -10.69 10.52 20.59
C THR A 144 -10.98 9.51 21.70
N THR A 145 -11.68 8.41 21.38
CA THR A 145 -12.02 7.37 22.36
C THR A 145 -11.92 5.95 21.76
N LYS A 146 -11.80 4.95 22.64
CA LYS A 146 -11.85 3.53 22.27
C LYS A 146 -13.18 3.14 21.60
N ASP A 147 -14.30 3.67 22.10
CA ASP A 147 -15.62 3.38 21.55
C ASP A 147 -15.75 3.84 20.08
N LYS A 148 -15.20 5.01 19.74
CA LYS A 148 -15.25 5.53 18.37
C LYS A 148 -14.48 4.67 17.38
N VAL A 149 -13.25 4.27 17.73
CA VAL A 149 -12.47 3.36 16.87
C VAL A 149 -13.14 1.98 16.78
N SER A 150 -13.70 1.44 17.86
CA SER A 150 -14.43 0.17 17.81
C SER A 150 -15.64 0.22 16.87
N LYS A 151 -16.39 1.34 16.88
CA LYS A 151 -17.51 1.56 15.94
C LYS A 151 -17.04 1.69 14.50
N ALA A 152 -15.91 2.37 14.25
CA ALA A 152 -15.31 2.43 12.92
C ALA A 152 -14.93 1.02 12.43
N VAL A 153 -14.23 0.22 13.24
CA VAL A 153 -13.86 -1.17 12.88
C VAL A 153 -15.11 -1.99 12.56
N LYS A 154 -16.18 -1.88 13.36
CA LYS A 154 -17.43 -2.60 13.11
C LYS A 154 -18.10 -2.18 11.79
N ASN A 155 -18.13 -0.89 11.49
CA ASN A 155 -18.83 -0.37 10.31
C ASN A 155 -18.08 -0.64 8.99
N PHE A 156 -16.74 -0.76 9.06
CA PHE A 156 -15.88 -0.98 7.89
C PHE A 156 -15.22 -2.35 7.92
N ARG A 157 -15.78 -3.31 8.67
CA ARG A 157 -15.12 -4.59 8.96
C ARG A 157 -14.64 -5.30 7.70
N ASP A 158 -15.53 -5.52 6.75
CA ASP A 158 -15.21 -6.28 5.53
C ASP A 158 -14.13 -5.60 4.68
N GLU A 159 -14.19 -4.26 4.53
CA GLU A 159 -13.17 -3.51 3.79
C GLU A 159 -11.83 -3.44 4.55
N LEU A 160 -11.86 -3.38 5.87
CA LEU A 160 -10.65 -3.43 6.70
C LEU A 160 -10.03 -4.83 6.68
N GLU A 161 -10.83 -5.90 6.70
CA GLU A 161 -10.33 -7.27 6.59
C GLU A 161 -9.61 -7.42 5.24
N TRP A 162 -10.25 -7.04 4.13
CA TRP A 162 -9.59 -6.99 2.83
C TRP A 162 -8.28 -6.16 2.86
N TYR A 163 -8.30 -4.97 3.45
CA TYR A 163 -7.13 -4.09 3.51
C TYR A 163 -5.93 -4.73 4.24
N PHE A 164 -6.17 -5.56 5.25
CA PHE A 164 -5.06 -6.17 6.00
C PHE A 164 -4.70 -7.57 5.52
N THR A 165 -5.60 -8.30 4.86
CA THR A 165 -5.36 -9.71 4.47
C THR A 165 -5.16 -9.93 2.99
N GLU A 166 -5.62 -9.01 2.14
CA GLU A 166 -5.65 -9.20 0.68
C GLU A 166 -5.07 -8.01 -0.10
N TYR A 167 -4.95 -6.84 0.53
CA TYR A 167 -4.40 -5.66 -0.14
C TYR A 167 -2.91 -5.86 -0.44
N GLN A 168 -2.64 -6.05 -1.72
CA GLN A 168 -1.30 -6.01 -2.28
C GLN A 168 -1.05 -4.62 -2.84
N GLN A 169 -0.12 -3.89 -2.23
CA GLN A 169 0.26 -2.54 -2.63
C GLN A 169 1.30 -2.57 -3.76
N ARG A 170 2.13 -3.62 -3.84
CA ARG A 170 3.13 -3.82 -4.90
C ARG A 170 3.17 -5.28 -5.33
N LEU A 171 3.52 -5.52 -6.59
CA LEU A 171 3.61 -6.89 -7.14
C LEU A 171 4.71 -7.74 -6.47
N ASP A 172 5.73 -7.11 -5.90
CA ASP A 172 6.86 -7.76 -5.22
C ASP A 172 6.63 -7.93 -3.69
N GLU A 173 5.39 -7.75 -3.21
CA GLU A 173 4.99 -8.05 -1.83
C GLU A 173 4.53 -9.52 -1.70
N GLU A 174 5.08 -10.24 -0.72
CA GLU A 174 4.74 -11.63 -0.31
C GLU A 174 3.97 -11.69 1.01
#